data_AF-A0A4Q9W256-F1
#
_entry.id   AF-A0A4Q9W256-F1
#
_cell.length_a   1.000
_cell.length_b   1.000
_cell.length_c   1.000
_cell.angle_alpha   90.00
_cell.angle_beta   90.00
_cell.angle_gamma   90.00
#
_symmetry.space_group_name_H-M   'P 1'
#
loop_
_entity.id
_entity.type
_entity.pdbx_description
1 polymer ?
#
loop_
_entity_poly.entity_id
_entity_poly.type
_entity_poly.pdbx_seq_one_letter_code
_entity_poly.pdbx_strand_id
1 'polypeptide(L)'
;PKVTSLYERGGTIYGNVMHTHLLINLVTREEGIPEGVLIRAVEPEDGIEGMKINRNKSGFELTNGPGKWTKAFNIPRAIDGSTINQCRLSIDVKNRKFPREIEESARIGIPNKGEWTEKHLRYTVKGNPYVSRMRKSDCLLPEETWK
;
A
#
# COMPACT_ATOMS: atom_id res chain seq x y z
N PRO A 1 11.52 -15.24 13.15
CA PRO A 1 12.40 -14.53 12.20
C PRO A 1 11.68 -13.27 11.66
N LYS A 2 12.38 -12.22 11.17
CA LYS A 2 11.74 -10.95 10.70
C LYS A 2 10.78 -11.10 9.50
N VAL A 3 10.64 -12.30 8.94
CA VAL A 3 9.84 -12.59 7.74
C VAL A 3 8.84 -13.72 7.94
N THR A 4 8.63 -14.20 9.17
CA THR A 4 7.79 -15.40 9.43
C THR A 4 6.38 -15.24 8.86
N SER A 5 5.72 -14.10 9.11
CA SER A 5 4.35 -13.86 8.65
C SER A 5 4.18 -13.90 7.13
N LEU A 6 5.25 -13.71 6.34
CA LEU A 6 5.19 -13.80 4.88
C LEU A 6 5.04 -15.25 4.39
N TYR A 7 5.45 -16.23 5.20
CA TYR A 7 5.31 -17.66 4.89
C TYR A 7 4.01 -18.27 5.40
N GLU A 8 3.16 -17.49 6.07
CA GLU A 8 1.86 -17.95 6.54
C GLU A 8 0.87 -18.09 5.39
N ARG A 9 -0.33 -18.59 5.66
CA ARG A 9 -1.38 -18.72 4.66
C ARG A 9 -1.82 -17.36 4.07
N GLY A 10 -2.32 -17.40 2.84
CA GLY A 10 -2.97 -16.27 2.17
C GLY A 10 -4.06 -15.61 3.03
N GLY A 11 -4.06 -14.28 3.04
CA GLY A 11 -4.87 -13.45 3.93
C GLY A 11 -4.13 -12.97 5.19
N THR A 12 -2.95 -13.52 5.49
CA THR A 12 -2.10 -13.00 6.57
C THR A 12 -1.55 -11.62 6.22
N ILE A 13 -1.53 -10.71 7.20
CA ILE A 13 -0.87 -9.41 7.10
C ILE A 13 0.61 -9.60 7.47
N TYR A 14 1.49 -9.33 6.52
CA TYR A 14 2.93 -9.25 6.78
C TYR A 14 3.34 -7.79 6.97
N GLY A 15 3.62 -7.44 8.23
CA GLY A 15 4.02 -6.11 8.66
C GLY A 15 5.53 -6.03 8.90
N ASN A 16 6.26 -5.31 8.06
CA ASN A 16 7.70 -5.16 8.20
C ASN A 16 8.11 -3.71 8.42
N VAL A 17 9.05 -3.47 9.34
CA VAL A 17 9.57 -2.13 9.61
C VAL A 17 10.82 -1.89 8.76
N MET A 18 10.78 -0.88 7.90
CA MET A 18 11.95 -0.35 7.19
C MET A 18 12.22 1.06 7.69
N HIS A 19 13.42 1.28 8.24
CA HIS A 19 13.76 2.47 9.01
C HIS A 19 12.73 2.72 10.13
N THR A 20 11.92 3.77 10.03
CA THR A 20 10.90 4.14 11.01
C THR A 20 9.47 3.88 10.53
N HIS A 21 9.32 3.23 9.37
CA HIS A 21 8.03 3.03 8.72
C HIS A 21 7.60 1.57 8.76
N LEU A 22 6.35 1.33 9.17
CA LEU A 22 5.69 0.05 8.98
C LEU A 22 5.18 -0.05 7.54
N LEU A 23 5.50 -1.14 6.85
CA LEU A 23 5.04 -1.48 5.52
C LEU A 23 4.15 -2.71 5.65
N ILE A 24 3.03 -2.73 4.93
CA ILE A 24 2.04 -3.81 5.03
C ILE A 24 1.91 -4.49 3.68
N ASN A 25 2.16 -5.80 3.70
CA ASN A 25 1.90 -6.71 2.61
C ASN A 25 0.75 -7.63 2.99
N LEU A 26 -0.01 -8.08 2.00
CA LEU A 26 -1.00 -9.15 2.16
C LEU A 26 -0.44 -10.41 1.52
N VAL A 27 -0.33 -11.50 2.27
CA VAL A 27 0.13 -12.78 1.75
C VAL A 27 -0.94 -13.34 0.80
N THR A 28 -0.51 -13.86 -0.35
CA THR A 28 -1.42 -14.26 -1.44
C THR A 28 -1.40 -15.74 -1.79
N ARG A 29 -0.42 -16.50 -1.30
CA ARG A 29 -0.23 -17.92 -1.66
C ARG A 29 -0.50 -18.85 -0.48
N GLU A 30 -0.37 -20.14 -0.72
CA GLU A 30 -0.45 -21.15 0.34
C GLU A 30 0.71 -21.00 1.34
N GLU A 31 0.52 -21.54 2.55
CA GLU A 31 1.55 -21.56 3.58
C GLU A 31 2.86 -22.17 3.04
N GLY A 32 3.98 -21.55 3.37
CA GLY A 32 5.32 -21.90 2.90
C GLY A 32 5.76 -21.17 1.63
N ILE A 33 4.87 -20.48 0.90
CA ILE A 33 5.22 -19.73 -0.32
C ILE A 33 5.22 -18.21 -0.03
N PRO A 34 6.40 -17.55 0.03
CA PRO A 34 6.55 -16.18 0.54
C PRO A 34 6.22 -15.10 -0.50
N GLU A 35 4.97 -15.09 -0.97
CA GLU A 35 4.47 -14.10 -1.93
C GLU A 35 3.38 -13.23 -1.30
N GLY A 36 3.46 -11.92 -1.57
CA GLY A 36 2.45 -10.99 -1.12
C GLY A 36 2.45 -9.68 -1.90
N VAL A 37 1.38 -8.93 -1.69
CA VAL A 37 1.13 -7.64 -2.35
C VAL A 37 1.34 -6.51 -1.34
N LEU A 38 2.31 -5.64 -1.61
CA LEU A 38 2.56 -4.43 -0.83
C LEU A 38 1.51 -3.37 -1.14
N ILE A 39 0.80 -2.88 -0.11
CA ILE A 39 -0.05 -1.70 -0.24
C ILE A 39 0.82 -0.45 -0.20
N ARG A 40 0.90 0.26 -1.33
CA ARG A 40 1.85 1.37 -1.50
C ARG A 40 1.27 2.74 -1.19
N ALA A 41 -0.01 2.96 -1.43
CA ALA A 41 -0.69 4.22 -1.19
C ALA A 41 -2.20 3.98 -1.14
N VAL A 42 -2.92 4.93 -0.56
CA VAL A 42 -4.38 4.96 -0.52
C VAL A 42 -4.86 6.38 -0.79
N GLU A 43 -5.99 6.53 -1.46
CA GLU A 43 -6.75 7.78 -1.51
C GLU A 43 -7.64 7.85 -0.26
N PRO A 44 -7.44 8.82 0.65
CA PRO A 44 -8.27 8.97 1.84
C PRO A 44 -9.69 9.43 1.46
N GLU A 45 -10.69 8.75 2.00
CA GLU A 45 -12.11 9.10 1.83
C GLU A 45 -12.72 9.66 3.11
N ASP A 46 -12.32 9.12 4.27
CA ASP A 46 -12.79 9.54 5.59
C ASP A 46 -11.62 9.53 6.60
N GLY A 47 -11.83 10.11 7.79
CA GLY A 47 -10.84 10.15 8.88
C GLY A 47 -9.65 11.06 8.60
N ILE A 48 -9.76 11.96 7.61
CA ILE A 48 -8.65 12.76 7.09
C ILE A 48 -8.03 13.64 8.19
N GLU A 49 -8.82 14.24 9.06
CA GLU A 49 -8.29 15.07 10.17
C GLU A 49 -7.45 14.25 11.15
N GLY A 50 -7.88 13.03 11.48
CA GLY A 50 -7.08 12.10 12.28
C GLY A 50 -5.75 11.74 11.59
N MET A 51 -5.79 11.48 10.29
CA MET A 51 -4.59 11.23 9.49
C MET A 51 -3.62 12.41 9.50
N LYS A 52 -4.14 13.65 9.37
CA LYS A 52 -3.34 14.88 9.43
C LYS A 52 -2.65 15.03 10.78
N ILE A 53 -3.35 14.78 11.88
CA ILE A 53 -2.79 14.79 13.24
C ILE A 53 -1.66 13.75 13.36
N ASN A 54 -1.90 12.51 12.91
CA ASN A 54 -0.92 11.42 13.00
C ASN A 54 0.37 11.69 12.19
N ARG A 55 0.27 12.46 11.10
CA ARG A 55 1.39 12.73 10.19
C ARG A 55 1.99 14.12 10.32
N ASN A 56 1.27 15.06 10.93
CA ASN A 56 1.52 16.50 10.83
C ASN A 56 1.74 16.95 9.37
N LYS A 57 0.89 16.46 8.47
CA LYS A 57 0.95 16.67 7.00
C LYS A 57 -0.45 16.73 6.42
N SER A 58 -0.59 17.26 5.20
CA SER A 58 -1.87 17.40 4.51
C SER A 58 -1.74 17.16 3.00
N GLY A 59 -2.86 17.18 2.28
CA GLY A 59 -2.90 16.97 0.82
C GLY A 59 -2.46 15.57 0.40
N PHE A 60 -1.93 15.44 -0.82
CA PHE A 60 -1.55 14.14 -1.39
C PHE A 60 -0.38 13.47 -0.65
N GLU A 61 0.49 14.24 0.00
CA GLU A 61 1.62 13.68 0.77
C GLU A 61 1.21 12.95 2.06
N LEU A 62 -0.08 12.98 2.39
CA LEU A 62 -0.63 12.32 3.57
C LEU A 62 -0.45 10.80 3.50
N THR A 63 -0.79 10.20 2.35
CA THR A 63 -0.89 8.75 2.16
C THR A 63 -0.21 8.23 0.87
N ASN A 64 0.47 9.09 0.10
CA ASN A 64 1.15 8.71 -1.15
C ASN A 64 2.48 7.94 -0.99
N GLY A 65 2.53 6.97 -0.08
CA GLY A 65 3.68 6.10 0.10
C GLY A 65 3.47 5.01 1.16
N PRO A 66 4.18 3.87 1.06
CA PRO A 66 3.86 2.67 1.82
C PRO A 66 3.99 2.88 3.34
N GLY A 67 5.00 3.65 3.76
CA GLY A 67 5.17 4.05 5.16
C GLY A 67 4.37 5.29 5.59
N LYS A 68 3.79 6.02 4.63
CA LYS A 68 3.03 7.24 4.89
C LYS A 68 1.60 6.90 5.28
N TRP A 69 0.93 6.06 4.50
CA TRP A 69 -0.44 5.67 4.78
C TRP A 69 -0.55 4.87 6.08
N THR A 70 0.39 3.96 6.37
CA THR A 70 0.37 3.20 7.64
C THR A 70 0.52 4.11 8.85
N LYS A 71 1.38 5.14 8.76
CA LYS A 71 1.51 6.17 9.80
C LYS A 71 0.28 7.07 9.88
N ALA A 72 -0.31 7.47 8.75
CA ALA A 72 -1.55 8.24 8.70
C ALA A 72 -2.70 7.49 9.40
N PHE A 73 -2.79 6.18 9.21
CA PHE A 73 -3.79 5.31 9.81
C PHE A 73 -3.44 4.89 11.26
N ASN A 74 -2.28 5.32 11.78
CA ASN A 74 -1.75 4.92 13.08
C ASN A 74 -1.74 3.39 13.29
N ILE A 75 -1.34 2.64 12.26
CA ILE A 75 -1.33 1.17 12.32
C ILE A 75 -0.21 0.70 13.27
N PRO A 76 -0.54 -0.07 14.32
CA PRO A 76 0.47 -0.58 15.25
C PRO A 76 1.28 -1.71 14.62
N ARG A 77 2.55 -1.86 15.05
CA ARG A 77 3.40 -2.99 14.64
C ARG A 77 2.80 -4.36 14.96
N ALA A 78 1.99 -4.45 16.01
CA ALA A 78 1.32 -5.68 16.44
C ALA A 78 0.29 -6.24 15.42
N ILE A 79 0.03 -5.54 14.31
CA ILE A 79 -0.81 -6.06 13.23
C ILE A 79 -0.13 -7.19 12.43
N ASP A 80 1.20 -7.28 12.48
CA ASP A 80 1.97 -8.34 11.82
C ASP A 80 1.51 -9.73 12.30
N GLY A 81 1.26 -10.65 11.37
CA GLY A 81 0.72 -11.98 11.64
C GLY A 81 -0.79 -12.06 11.83
N SER A 82 -1.51 -10.93 11.81
CA SER A 82 -2.98 -10.94 11.88
C SER A 82 -3.61 -11.35 10.55
N THR A 83 -4.78 -12.00 10.60
CA THR A 83 -5.59 -12.28 9.40
C THR A 83 -6.38 -11.04 8.98
N ILE A 84 -6.33 -10.67 7.70
CA ILE A 84 -7.14 -9.58 7.14
C ILE A 84 -8.64 -9.85 7.37
N ASN A 85 -9.42 -8.79 7.65
CA ASN A 85 -10.85 -8.88 7.99
C ASN A 85 -11.18 -9.57 9.32
N GLN A 86 -10.17 -10.00 10.09
CA GLN A 86 -10.33 -10.53 11.46
C GLN A 86 -9.53 -9.70 12.47
N CYS A 87 -9.11 -8.50 12.08
CA CYS A 87 -8.36 -7.56 12.89
C CYS A 87 -8.83 -6.12 12.64
N ARG A 88 -8.07 -5.12 13.12
CA ARG A 88 -8.40 -3.70 12.95
C ARG A 88 -8.20 -3.16 11.52
N LEU A 89 -7.74 -4.01 10.59
CA LEU A 89 -7.64 -3.70 9.17
C LEU A 89 -8.55 -4.65 8.39
N SER A 90 -9.35 -4.06 7.50
CA SER A 90 -10.26 -4.79 6.63
C SER A 90 -10.17 -4.26 5.20
N ILE A 91 -10.56 -5.11 4.25
CA ILE A 91 -10.74 -4.76 2.84
C ILE A 91 -12.19 -5.05 2.48
N ASP A 92 -12.92 -3.98 2.14
CA ASP A 92 -14.26 -4.09 1.60
C ASP A 92 -14.18 -4.30 0.08
N VAL A 93 -14.63 -5.46 -0.37
CA VAL A 93 -14.69 -5.79 -1.80
C VAL A 93 -16.03 -5.38 -2.43
N LYS A 94 -17.04 -5.01 -1.65
CA LYS A 94 -18.35 -4.58 -2.15
C LYS A 94 -18.36 -3.09 -2.43
N ASN A 95 -17.93 -2.28 -1.46
CA ASN A 95 -17.88 -0.82 -1.58
C ASN A 95 -16.47 -0.40 -2.01
N ARG A 96 -16.24 -0.36 -3.33
CA ARG A 96 -14.94 -0.02 -3.91
C ARG A 96 -15.09 0.91 -5.12
N LYS A 97 -14.10 1.78 -5.33
CA LYS A 97 -13.95 2.53 -6.58
C LYS A 97 -13.33 1.66 -7.66
N PHE A 98 -13.71 1.87 -8.91
CA PHE A 98 -13.10 1.18 -10.06
C PHE A 98 -12.18 2.15 -10.79
N PRO A 99 -10.91 1.80 -11.03
CA PRO A 99 -10.01 2.67 -11.79
C PRO A 99 -10.50 2.79 -13.24
N ARG A 100 -10.36 3.97 -13.83
CA ARG A 100 -10.56 4.15 -15.27
C ARG A 100 -9.51 3.40 -16.07
N GLU A 101 -8.25 3.53 -15.65
CA GLU A 101 -7.09 2.88 -16.24
C GLU A 101 -6.09 2.45 -15.14
N ILE A 102 -5.53 1.25 -15.31
CA ILE A 102 -4.45 0.73 -14.45
C ILE A 102 -3.14 0.85 -15.23
N GLU A 103 -2.14 1.48 -14.62
CA GLU A 103 -0.78 1.56 -15.16
C GLU A 103 0.11 0.52 -14.48
N GLU A 104 0.91 -0.19 -15.29
CA GLU A 104 1.93 -1.12 -14.85
C GLU A 104 3.32 -0.54 -15.00
N SER A 105 4.20 -0.78 -14.03
CA SER A 105 5.57 -0.26 -14.06
C SER A 105 6.51 -1.06 -13.17
N ALA A 106 7.82 -0.79 -13.28
CA ALA A 106 8.83 -1.34 -12.38
C ALA A 106 8.56 -0.95 -10.91
N ARG A 107 8.92 -1.85 -9.98
CA ARG A 107 8.75 -1.59 -8.53
C ARG A 107 9.78 -0.57 -8.04
N ILE A 108 9.38 0.24 -7.07
CA ILE A 108 10.25 1.27 -6.48
C ILE A 108 11.04 0.68 -5.30
N GLY A 109 12.35 0.93 -5.27
CA GLY A 109 13.20 0.62 -4.11
C GLY A 109 13.83 -0.76 -4.11
N ILE A 110 13.93 -1.42 -5.27
CA ILE A 110 14.55 -2.74 -5.43
C ILE A 110 15.68 -2.75 -6.47
N PRO A 111 16.66 -1.81 -6.41
CA PRO A 111 17.75 -1.80 -7.39
C PRO A 111 18.58 -3.09 -7.29
N ASN A 112 19.25 -3.44 -8.40
CA ASN A 112 20.21 -4.55 -8.46
C ASN A 112 19.59 -5.93 -8.15
N LYS A 113 18.39 -6.21 -8.68
CA LYS A 113 17.70 -7.51 -8.56
C LYS A 113 17.58 -8.24 -9.90
N GLY A 114 18.50 -7.98 -10.83
CA GLY A 114 18.47 -8.56 -12.17
C GLY A 114 17.17 -8.22 -12.90
N GLU A 115 16.57 -9.21 -13.56
CA GLU A 115 15.29 -9.07 -14.27
C GLU A 115 14.16 -8.49 -13.38
N TRP A 116 14.21 -8.76 -12.08
CA TRP A 116 13.17 -8.35 -11.13
C TRP A 116 13.16 -6.84 -10.87
N THR A 117 14.25 -6.15 -11.19
CA THR A 117 14.35 -4.68 -11.10
C THR A 117 13.40 -4.02 -12.10
N GLU A 118 13.43 -4.50 -13.35
CA GLU A 118 12.69 -3.92 -14.46
C GLU A 118 11.31 -4.53 -14.66
N LYS A 119 11.03 -5.68 -14.03
CA LYS A 119 9.74 -6.36 -14.18
C LYS A 119 8.57 -5.49 -13.71
N HIS A 120 7.54 -5.42 -14.54
CA HIS A 120 6.32 -4.64 -14.31
C HIS A 120 5.43 -5.31 -13.24
N LEU A 121 5.78 -5.08 -11.96
CA LEU A 121 5.09 -5.66 -10.80
C LEU A 121 4.60 -4.57 -9.83
N ARG A 122 4.34 -3.36 -10.37
CA ARG A 122 3.70 -2.25 -9.66
C ARG A 122 2.48 -1.82 -10.45
N TYR A 123 1.32 -1.87 -9.80
CA TYR A 123 0.03 -1.54 -10.39
C TYR A 123 -0.53 -0.31 -9.69
N THR A 124 -0.92 0.71 -10.44
CA THR A 124 -1.41 1.99 -9.91
C THR A 124 -2.56 2.54 -10.75
N VAL A 125 -3.44 3.34 -10.14
CA VAL A 125 -4.46 4.08 -10.87
C VAL A 125 -3.78 5.21 -11.63
N LYS A 126 -3.89 5.20 -12.96
CA LYS A 126 -3.17 6.16 -13.82
C LYS A 126 -3.57 7.59 -13.50
N GLY A 127 -2.57 8.45 -13.35
CA GLY A 127 -2.75 9.88 -13.06
C GLY A 127 -3.24 10.22 -11.64
N ASN A 128 -3.52 9.24 -10.78
CA ASN A 128 -4.05 9.56 -9.44
C ASN A 128 -2.94 10.18 -8.56
N PRO A 129 -3.16 11.38 -7.98
CA PRO A 129 -2.11 12.12 -7.27
C PRO A 129 -1.67 11.47 -5.95
N TYR A 130 -2.41 10.49 -5.44
CA TYR A 130 -1.98 9.68 -4.30
C TYR A 130 -0.98 8.57 -4.69
N VAL A 131 -0.70 8.37 -5.97
CA VAL A 131 0.37 7.46 -6.40
C VAL A 131 1.74 8.02 -5.99
N SER A 132 2.54 7.18 -5.33
CA SER A 132 3.86 7.57 -4.84
C SER A 132 4.82 7.94 -5.98
N ARG A 133 5.57 9.05 -5.83
CA ARG A 133 6.56 9.57 -6.80
C ARG A 133 5.99 9.97 -8.18
N MET A 134 4.70 10.29 -8.27
CA MET A 134 4.13 10.88 -9.48
C MET A 134 4.62 12.33 -9.68
N ARG A 135 4.95 12.71 -10.93
CA ARG A 135 5.28 14.10 -11.25
C ARG A 135 3.99 14.90 -11.32
N LYS A 136 4.04 16.18 -10.94
CA LYS A 136 2.86 17.06 -10.97
C LYS A 136 2.23 17.18 -12.37
N SER A 137 3.03 17.10 -13.42
CA SER A 137 2.57 17.11 -14.82
C SER A 137 1.74 15.89 -15.22
N ASP A 138 1.91 14.79 -14.50
CA ASP A 138 1.29 13.50 -14.81
C ASP A 138 0.03 13.28 -13.95
N CYS A 139 -0.24 14.17 -12.99
CA CYS A 139 -1.40 14.09 -12.11
C CYS A 139 -2.67 14.60 -12.81
N LEU A 140 -3.75 13.86 -12.64
CA LEU A 140 -5.13 14.25 -12.95
C LEU A 140 -5.86 14.62 -11.65
N LEU A 141 -7.06 15.17 -11.77
CA LEU A 141 -7.94 15.29 -10.60
C LEU A 141 -8.37 13.89 -10.13
N PRO A 142 -8.39 13.58 -8.81
CA PRO A 142 -8.76 12.26 -8.32
C PRO A 142 -10.07 11.71 -8.91
N GLU A 143 -11.10 12.55 -9.01
CA GLU A 143 -12.41 12.24 -9.59
C GLU A 143 -12.36 11.85 -11.07
N GLU A 144 -11.33 12.27 -11.81
CA GLU A 144 -11.12 11.89 -13.20
C GLU A 144 -10.43 10.53 -13.34
N THR A 145 -9.90 9.97 -12.25
CA THR A 145 -9.14 8.70 -12.27
C THR A 145 -9.98 7.47 -11.94
N TRP A 146 -11.16 7.68 -11.35
CA TRP A 146 -12.13 6.64 -10.99
C TRP A 146 -13.33 6.65 -11.95
N LYS A 147 -13.98 5.49 -12.10
CA LYS A 147 -15.25 5.34 -12.83
C LYS A 147 -16.44 5.71 -11.97
#